data_AF-A0A6L5ZEU2-F1
#
_entry.id   AF-A0A6L5ZEU2-F1
#
_cell.length_a   1.000
_cell.length_b   1.000
_cell.length_c   1.000
_cell.angle_alpha   90.00
_cell.angle_beta   90.00
_cell.angle_gamma   90.00
#
_symmetry.space_group_name_H-M   'P 1'
#
loop_
_entity.id
_entity.type
_entity.pdbx_description
1 polymer ?
#
loop_
_entity_poly.entity_id
_entity_poly.type
_entity_poly.pdbx_seq_one_letter_code
_entity_poly.pdbx_strand_id
1 'polypeptide(L)'
;WFPLEATDERNGGLSVVPGSHRLDLPNRGTPPEPIDQYLDGLVNLSTRPGEAVIYHNALIHGSSENQSDHLRIVMALGFVSEQADLLHFFTDQEGQKWRYRVRDDLPFTYQPPDPPEGEVVLQVDRWPS
;
A
#
# COMPACT_ATOMS: atom_id res chain seq x y z
N TRP A 1 -1.15 11.25 1.43
CA TRP A 1 0.11 11.51 0.72
C TRP A 1 0.26 13.02 0.57
N PHE A 2 1.26 13.61 1.23
CA PHE A 2 1.41 15.06 1.35
C PHE A 2 2.84 15.50 0.97
N PRO A 3 3.08 15.88 -0.29
CA PRO A 3 4.40 16.32 -0.75
C PRO A 3 4.72 17.71 -0.20
N LEU A 4 5.99 17.94 0.09
CA LEU A 4 6.46 19.25 0.58
C LEU A 4 6.82 20.23 -0.55
N GLU A 5 6.58 19.82 -1.79
CA GLU A 5 6.88 20.56 -3.01
C GLU A 5 5.85 20.23 -4.09
N ALA A 6 5.94 20.89 -5.25
CA ALA A 6 5.11 20.55 -6.40
C ALA A 6 5.52 19.19 -6.97
N THR A 7 4.55 18.34 -7.33
CA THR A 7 4.85 17.05 -7.95
C THR A 7 4.11 16.85 -9.25
N ASP A 8 4.74 16.11 -10.17
CA ASP A 8 4.18 15.67 -11.44
C ASP A 8 4.77 14.31 -11.84
N GLU A 9 4.45 13.84 -13.03
CA GLU A 9 4.96 12.54 -13.52
C GLU A 9 6.49 12.43 -13.62
N ARG A 10 7.21 13.56 -13.64
CA ARG A 10 8.66 13.60 -13.89
C ARG A 10 9.48 13.61 -12.61
N ASN A 11 8.94 14.14 -11.52
CA ASN A 11 9.65 14.21 -10.23
C ASN A 11 9.09 13.24 -9.18
N GLY A 12 8.46 12.17 -9.63
CA GLY A 12 7.90 11.14 -8.77
C GLY A 12 6.57 11.50 -8.13
N GLY A 13 5.67 12.14 -8.88
CA GLY A 13 4.27 12.30 -8.51
C GLY A 13 3.56 10.96 -8.28
N LEU A 14 2.43 11.05 -7.57
CA LEU A 14 1.60 9.89 -7.28
C LEU A 14 0.81 9.51 -8.53
N SER A 15 0.93 8.26 -8.96
CA SER A 15 0.09 7.63 -9.97
C SER A 15 -0.97 6.75 -9.31
N VAL A 16 -2.17 6.71 -9.90
CA VAL A 16 -3.29 5.89 -9.41
C VAL A 16 -4.02 5.23 -10.57
N VAL A 17 -4.67 4.09 -10.32
CA VAL A 17 -5.66 3.52 -11.25
C VAL A 17 -7.05 3.91 -10.75
N PRO A 18 -7.75 4.86 -11.38
CA PRO A 18 -9.04 5.35 -10.90
C PRO A 18 -10.06 4.22 -10.75
N GLY A 19 -10.75 4.19 -9.61
CA GLY A 19 -11.79 3.18 -9.34
C GLY A 19 -11.29 1.79 -8.91
N SER A 20 -9.97 1.52 -8.96
CA SER A 20 -9.40 0.21 -8.61
C SER A 20 -9.71 -0.27 -7.18
N HIS A 21 -9.94 0.64 -6.24
CA HIS A 21 -10.37 0.33 -4.86
C HIS A 21 -11.73 -0.39 -4.75
N ARG A 22 -12.49 -0.50 -5.86
CA ARG A 22 -13.78 -1.21 -5.94
C ARG A 22 -13.66 -2.58 -6.61
N LEU A 23 -12.48 -2.94 -7.09
CA LEU A 23 -12.22 -4.24 -7.70
C LEU A 23 -12.01 -5.28 -6.60
N ASP A 24 -12.21 -6.54 -6.97
CA ASP A 24 -11.81 -7.68 -6.16
C ASP A 24 -10.28 -7.85 -6.24
N LEU A 25 -9.57 -7.02 -5.48
CA LEU A 25 -8.11 -6.99 -5.47
C LEU A 25 -7.57 -8.10 -4.56
N PRO A 26 -6.41 -8.68 -4.90
CA PRO A 26 -5.77 -9.65 -4.03
C PRO A 26 -5.45 -9.05 -2.65
N ASN A 27 -5.40 -9.91 -1.64
CA ASN A 27 -5.03 -9.49 -0.29
C ASN A 27 -3.63 -8.88 -0.30
N ARG A 28 -3.51 -7.69 0.31
CA ARG A 28 -2.22 -7.03 0.47
C ARG A 28 -1.47 -7.70 1.61
N GLY A 29 -0.36 -8.34 1.29
CA GLY A 29 0.39 -9.13 2.24
C GLY A 29 1.85 -9.33 1.85
N THR A 30 2.50 -10.25 2.54
CA THR A 30 3.88 -10.63 2.28
C THR A 30 3.96 -12.12 1.94
N PRO A 31 4.54 -12.49 0.78
CA PRO A 31 4.93 -11.60 -0.33
C PRO A 31 3.72 -10.90 -0.96
N PRO A 32 3.92 -9.77 -1.67
CA PRO A 32 2.84 -9.11 -2.39
C PRO A 32 2.35 -9.99 -3.55
N GLU A 33 1.04 -10.04 -3.74
CA GLU A 33 0.45 -10.69 -4.91
C GLU A 33 0.59 -9.78 -6.16
N PRO A 34 0.80 -10.34 -7.36
CA PRO A 34 0.92 -9.55 -8.58
C PRO A 34 -0.33 -8.73 -8.89
N ILE A 35 -0.14 -7.50 -9.35
CA ILE A 35 -1.23 -6.58 -9.68
C ILE A 35 -1.15 -6.04 -11.12
N ASP A 36 -0.22 -6.55 -11.94
CA ASP A 36 0.09 -6.03 -13.28
C ASP A 36 -1.14 -5.95 -14.19
N GLN A 37 -2.04 -6.94 -14.09
CA GLN A 37 -3.30 -7.00 -14.84
C GLN A 37 -4.28 -5.85 -14.53
N TYR A 38 -4.07 -5.12 -13.43
CA TYR A 38 -4.92 -4.01 -13.00
C TYR A 38 -4.28 -2.64 -13.26
N LEU A 39 -3.09 -2.57 -13.88
CA LEU A 39 -2.36 -1.32 -14.08
C LEU A 39 -2.85 -0.52 -15.30
N ASP A 40 -3.71 -1.11 -16.13
CA ASP A 40 -4.35 -0.42 -17.24
C ASP A 40 -5.13 0.81 -16.74
N GLY A 41 -4.90 1.96 -17.37
CA GLY A 41 -5.54 3.21 -16.98
C GLY A 41 -4.89 3.92 -15.79
N LEU A 42 -3.61 3.65 -15.51
CA LEU A 42 -2.81 4.44 -14.58
C LEU A 42 -2.78 5.93 -15.01
N VAL A 43 -3.06 6.82 -14.07
CA VAL A 43 -3.08 8.28 -14.27
C VAL A 43 -2.16 8.93 -13.23
N ASN A 44 -1.29 9.83 -13.68
CA ASN A 44 -0.47 10.68 -12.80
C ASN A 44 -1.30 11.81 -12.20
N LEU A 45 -1.10 12.05 -10.91
CA LEU A 45 -1.66 13.19 -10.19
C LEU A 45 -0.56 14.25 -10.01
N SER A 46 -0.88 15.48 -10.39
CA SER A 46 -0.06 16.63 -10.05
C SER A 46 -0.53 17.27 -8.75
N THR A 47 0.43 17.77 -7.96
CA THR A 47 0.12 18.51 -6.73
C THR A 47 0.96 19.77 -6.65
N ARG A 48 0.44 20.77 -5.94
CA ARG A 48 1.15 22.01 -5.59
C ARG A 48 1.56 21.98 -4.11
N PRO A 49 2.55 22.79 -3.69
CA PRO A 49 2.91 22.90 -2.28
C PRO A 49 1.68 23.23 -1.43
N GLY A 50 1.44 22.43 -0.39
CA GLY A 50 0.28 22.57 0.49
C GLY A 50 -0.95 21.75 0.08
N GLU A 51 -0.95 21.08 -1.08
CA GLU A 51 -2.01 20.14 -1.46
C GLU A 51 -1.68 18.73 -0.97
N ALA A 52 -2.71 17.97 -0.57
CA ALA A 52 -2.59 16.58 -0.16
C ALA A 52 -3.52 15.70 -0.99
N VAL A 53 -3.07 14.48 -1.31
CA VAL A 53 -3.91 13.44 -1.89
C VAL A 53 -4.37 12.49 -0.79
N ILE A 54 -5.68 12.41 -0.59
CA ILE A 54 -6.36 11.48 0.30
C ILE A 54 -7.06 10.44 -0.57
N TYR A 55 -6.81 9.16 -0.32
CA TYR A 55 -7.37 8.06 -1.09
C TYR A 55 -7.62 6.84 -0.21
N HIS A 56 -8.48 5.95 -0.68
CA HIS A 56 -8.77 4.67 -0.03
C HIS A 56 -7.54 3.74 -0.11
N ASN A 57 -7.15 3.06 0.98
CA ASN A 57 -5.95 2.22 1.03
C ASN A 57 -5.94 1.14 -0.08
N ALA A 58 -7.09 0.57 -0.41
CA ALA A 58 -7.20 -0.41 -1.50
C ALA A 58 -6.96 0.16 -2.91
N LEU A 59 -6.94 1.48 -3.12
CA LEU A 59 -6.65 2.08 -4.42
C LEU A 59 -5.26 1.63 -4.88
N ILE A 60 -5.15 1.15 -6.12
CA ILE A 60 -3.85 0.88 -6.72
C ILE A 60 -3.18 2.23 -6.96
N HIS A 61 -1.98 2.39 -6.40
CA HIS A 61 -1.20 3.61 -6.47
C HIS A 61 0.29 3.30 -6.37
N GLY A 62 1.11 4.21 -6.87
CA GLY A 62 2.56 4.16 -6.77
C GLY A 62 3.17 5.49 -7.17
N SER A 63 4.40 5.77 -6.77
CA SER A 63 5.11 6.95 -7.28
C SER A 63 5.74 6.65 -8.62
N SER A 64 5.63 7.59 -9.56
CA SER A 64 6.44 7.58 -10.78
C SER A 64 7.93 7.66 -10.44
N GLU A 65 8.79 7.32 -11.41
CA GLU A 65 10.22 7.52 -11.27
C GLU A 65 10.53 9.01 -11.01
N ASN A 66 11.48 9.28 -10.10
CA ASN A 66 11.96 10.64 -9.89
C ASN A 66 13.17 10.90 -10.79
N GLN A 67 12.96 11.64 -11.88
CA GLN A 67 13.99 11.97 -12.88
C GLN A 67 14.67 13.33 -12.60
N SER A 68 14.35 13.95 -11.46
CA SER A 68 15.00 15.19 -11.05
C SER A 68 16.39 14.93 -10.44
N ASP A 69 17.15 16.00 -10.23
CA ASP A 69 18.47 15.99 -9.62
C ASP A 69 18.44 16.13 -8.08
N HIS A 70 17.25 16.07 -7.47
CA HIS A 70 17.06 16.23 -6.04
C HIS A 70 16.07 15.19 -5.48
N LEU A 71 16.09 15.05 -4.15
CA LEU A 71 15.18 14.15 -3.44
C LEU A 71 13.79 14.77 -3.37
N ARG A 72 12.78 14.03 -3.83
CA ARG A 72 11.38 14.42 -3.65
C ARG A 72 10.84 13.96 -2.30
N ILE A 73 10.57 14.92 -1.40
CA ILE A 73 10.17 14.65 -0.01
C ILE A 73 8.64 14.63 0.12
N VAL A 74 8.12 13.55 0.70
CA VAL A 74 6.69 13.35 0.95
C VAL A 74 6.45 12.89 2.37
N MET A 75 5.45 13.47 3.03
CA MET A 75 4.88 12.94 4.26
C MET A 75 3.78 11.92 3.94
N ALA A 76 3.99 10.67 4.35
CA ALA A 76 3.00 9.61 4.27
C ALA A 76 2.19 9.56 5.58
N LEU A 77 0.87 9.60 5.45
CA LEU A 77 -0.08 9.54 6.57
C LEU A 77 -1.10 8.45 6.26
N GLY A 78 -1.27 7.52 7.20
CA GLY A 78 -2.32 6.51 7.18
C GLY A 78 -3.41 6.86 8.20
N PHE A 79 -4.66 6.55 7.84
CA PHE A 79 -5.80 6.72 8.73
C PHE A 79 -6.47 5.36 8.92
N VAL A 80 -6.73 4.99 10.17
CA VAL A 80 -7.47 3.80 10.55
C VAL A 80 -8.52 4.20 11.58
N SER A 81 -9.66 3.52 11.58
CA SER A 81 -10.66 3.70 12.63
C SER A 81 -10.12 3.19 13.97
N GLU A 82 -10.39 3.89 15.07
CA GLU A 82 -9.99 3.44 16.42
C GLU A 82 -10.57 2.06 16.79
N GLN A 83 -11.66 1.64 16.13
CA GLN A 83 -12.32 0.36 16.36
C GLN A 83 -11.90 -0.74 15.39
N ALA A 84 -11.04 -0.44 14.41
CA ALA A 84 -10.63 -1.39 13.40
C ALA A 84 -9.35 -2.13 13.83
N ASP A 85 -9.34 -3.45 13.66
CA ASP A 85 -8.12 -4.23 13.75
C ASP A 85 -7.19 -3.90 12.59
N LEU A 86 -5.90 -3.73 12.88
CA LEU A 86 -4.86 -3.77 11.85
C LEU A 86 -4.49 -5.22 11.58
N LEU A 87 -4.65 -5.63 10.32
CA LEU A 87 -4.43 -7.01 9.89
C LEU A 87 -3.31 -7.07 8.85
N HIS A 88 -2.41 -8.03 9.01
CA HIS A 88 -1.37 -8.34 8.02
C HIS A 88 -1.58 -9.74 7.46
N PHE A 89 -1.54 -9.86 6.14
CA PHE A 89 -1.65 -11.14 5.43
C PHE A 89 -0.25 -11.65 5.11
N PHE A 90 0.02 -12.91 5.39
CA PHE A 90 1.31 -13.54 5.17
C PHE A 90 1.13 -14.87 4.47
N THR A 91 1.95 -15.16 3.47
CA THR A 91 2.06 -16.48 2.83
C THR A 91 3.48 -16.96 3.01
N ASP A 92 3.67 -18.11 3.65
CA ASP A 92 5.01 -18.66 3.85
C ASP A 92 5.55 -19.36 2.60
N GLN A 93 6.75 -19.92 2.72
CA GLN A 93 7.45 -20.60 1.61
C GLN A 93 6.75 -21.89 1.17
N GLU A 94 5.92 -22.49 2.02
CA GLU A 94 5.13 -23.69 1.72
C GLU A 94 3.77 -23.33 1.10
N GLY A 95 3.43 -22.04 1.04
CA GLY A 95 2.18 -21.52 0.52
C GLY A 95 1.04 -21.46 1.54
N GLN A 96 1.32 -21.74 2.82
CA GLN A 96 0.33 -21.60 3.88
C GLN A 96 0.04 -20.13 4.12
N LYS A 97 -1.25 -19.80 4.28
CA LYS A 97 -1.73 -18.43 4.43
C LYS A 97 -2.12 -18.14 5.88
N TRP A 98 -1.65 -17.01 6.38
CA TRP A 98 -1.76 -16.58 7.76
C TRP A 98 -2.25 -15.13 7.82
N ARG A 99 -3.23 -14.86 8.69
CA ARG A 99 -3.65 -13.50 9.00
C ARG A 99 -3.27 -13.19 10.44
N TYR A 100 -2.54 -12.10 10.61
CA TYR A 100 -2.09 -11.61 11.91
C TYR A 100 -2.87 -10.36 12.27
N ARG A 101 -3.29 -10.24 13.53
CA ARG A 101 -3.61 -8.95 14.14
C ARG A 101 -2.29 -8.34 14.63
N VAL A 102 -1.99 -7.15 14.13
CA VAL A 102 -0.67 -6.51 14.29
C VAL A 102 -0.81 -5.17 15.00
N ARG A 103 0.33 -4.66 15.48
CA ARG A 103 0.41 -3.37 16.17
C ARG A 103 0.42 -2.20 15.18
N ASP A 104 0.03 -1.03 15.65
CA ASP A 104 -0.06 0.21 14.87
C ASP A 104 1.28 0.68 14.30
N ASP A 105 2.38 0.30 14.92
CA ASP A 105 3.74 0.60 14.47
C ASP A 105 4.28 -0.37 13.42
N LEU A 106 3.57 -1.47 13.12
CA LEU A 106 4.02 -2.50 12.18
C LEU A 106 4.48 -1.93 10.82
N PRO A 107 3.76 -0.99 10.17
CA PRO A 107 4.20 -0.46 8.87
C PRO A 107 5.59 0.19 8.88
N PHE A 108 6.12 0.54 10.05
CA PHE A 108 7.43 1.17 10.23
C PHE A 108 8.51 0.23 10.75
N THR A 109 8.12 -0.90 11.35
CA THR A 109 9.04 -1.84 12.02
C THR A 109 9.17 -3.18 11.29
N TYR A 110 8.16 -3.55 10.49
CA TYR A 110 8.13 -4.84 9.82
C TYR A 110 9.11 -4.93 8.65
N GLN A 111 9.82 -6.05 8.60
CA GLN A 111 10.81 -6.36 7.58
C GLN A 111 10.47 -7.69 6.92
N PRO A 112 9.87 -7.68 5.71
CA PRO A 112 9.77 -8.87 4.87
C PRO A 112 11.15 -9.53 4.63
N PRO A 113 11.24 -10.86 4.45
CA PRO A 113 10.13 -11.79 4.22
C PRO A 113 9.67 -12.55 5.46
N ASP A 114 10.13 -12.17 6.65
CA ASP A 114 9.78 -12.88 7.89
C ASP A 114 8.29 -12.71 8.23
N PRO A 115 7.67 -13.64 8.98
CA PRO A 115 6.33 -13.44 9.49
C PRO A 115 6.28 -12.21 10.43
N PRO A 116 5.21 -11.42 10.42
CA PRO A 116 5.09 -10.29 11.33
C PRO A 116 4.94 -10.77 12.78
N GLU A 117 5.37 -9.95 13.73
CA GLU A 117 4.98 -10.13 15.12
C GLU A 117 3.50 -9.76 15.29
N GLY A 118 2.71 -10.65 15.89
CA GLY A 118 1.29 -10.43 16.11
C GLY A 118 0.54 -11.68 16.55
N GLU A 119 -0.73 -11.50 16.89
CA GLU A 119 -1.64 -12.60 17.19
C GLU A 119 -2.10 -13.24 15.88
N VAL A 120 -1.94 -14.55 15.74
CA VAL A 120 -2.53 -15.29 14.61
C VAL A 120 -4.05 -15.33 14.78
N VAL A 121 -4.78 -14.68 13.87
CA VAL A 121 -6.25 -14.66 13.87
C VAL A 121 -6.86 -15.62 12.85
N LEU A 122 -6.07 -16.09 11.88
CA LEU A 122 -6.50 -17.08 10.89
C LEU A 122 -5.30 -17.82 10.31
N GLN A 123 -5.45 -19.13 10.11
CA GLN A 123 -4.54 -19.98 9.34
C GLN A 123 -5.38 -20.83 8.37
N VAL A 124 -5.07 -20.74 7.08
CA VAL A 124 -5.83 -21.41 6.00
C VAL A 124 -4.92 -21.79 4.83
N ASP A 125 -5.30 -22.81 4.07
CA ASP A 125 -4.57 -23.20 2.85
C ASP A 125 -4.89 -22.27 1.66
N ARG A 126 -6.05 -21.61 1.72
CA ARG A 126 -6.52 -20.64 0.71
C ARG A 126 -7.28 -19.51 1.39
N TRP A 127 -7.14 -18.29 0.86
CA TRP A 127 -7.95 -17.18 1.35
C TRP A 127 -9.44 -17.48 1.14
N PRO A 128 -10.30 -17.26 2.15
CA PRO A 128 -11.74 -17.38 1.96
C PRO A 128 -12.19 -16.31 0.95
N SER A 129 -13.04 -16.73 0.00
CA SER A 129 -13.74 -15.86 -0.95
C SER A 129 -14.78 -14.99 -0.25
#